data_AF-A0A521VG47-F1
#
_entry.id   AF-A0A521VG47-F1
#
_cell.length_a   1.000
_cell.length_b   1.000
_cell.length_c   1.000
_cell.angle_alpha   90.00
_cell.angle_beta   90.00
_cell.angle_gamma   90.00
#
_symmetry.space_group_name_H-M   'P 1'
#
loop_
_entity.id
_entity.type
_entity.pdbx_description
1 polymer ?
#
loop_
_entity_poly.entity_id
_entity_poly.type
_entity_poly.pdbx_seq_one_letter_code
_entity_poly.pdbx_strand_id
1 'polypeptide(L)' 'AYAGVEGPKGEFGVYFISDGANKPYRMKLRSPAFTHLSAMDEMARGHMLADAVAIISTLDIVFGEIDR' A
#
# COMPACT_ATOMS: atom_id res chain seq x y z
N ALA A 1 13.41 13.18 2.65
CA ALA A 1 12.82 12.83 3.95
C ALA A 1 11.68 11.85 3.77
N TYR A 2 11.43 10.99 4.77
CA TYR A 2 10.26 10.12 4.84
C TYR A 2 9.34 10.64 5.94
N ALA A 3 8.03 10.68 5.69
CA ALA A 3 7.02 10.94 6.70
C ALA A 3 5.90 9.92 6.56
N GLY A 4 5.50 9.31 7.68
CA GLY A 4 4.39 8.36 7.75
C GLY A 4 3.25 8.93 8.60
N VAL A 5 2.01 8.63 8.23
CA VAL A 5 0.80 8.91 9.00
C VAL A 5 -0.03 7.63 9.08
N GLU A 6 -0.68 7.42 10.22
CA GLU A 6 -1.64 6.33 10.37
C GLU A 6 -2.95 6.67 9.64
N GLY A 7 -3.23 5.93 8.57
CA GLY A 7 -4.51 5.98 7.86
C GLY A 7 -5.46 4.87 8.32
N PRO A 8 -6.71 4.86 7.85
CA PRO A 8 -7.68 3.81 8.24
C PRO A 8 -7.26 2.39 7.82
N LYS A 9 -6.31 2.28 6.87
CA LYS A 9 -5.80 1.03 6.33
C LYS A 9 -4.39 0.68 6.83
N GLY A 10 -3.85 1.44 7.77
CA GLY A 10 -2.46 1.31 8.21
C GLY A 10 -1.58 2.49 7.76
N GLU A 11 -0.27 2.27 7.82
CA GLU A 11 0.72 3.32 7.60
C GLU A 11 0.74 3.82 6.14
N PHE A 12 0.39 5.09 5.96
CA PHE A 12 0.56 5.80 4.70
C PHE A 12 1.83 6.66 4.75
N GLY A 13 2.78 6.35 3.87
CA GLY A 13 4.09 6.99 3.85
C GLY A 13 4.32 7.84 2.61
N VAL A 14 5.05 8.94 2.76
CA VAL A 14 5.54 9.75 1.64
C VAL A 14 7.05 9.94 1.76
N TYR A 15 7.76 9.53 0.72
CA TYR A 15 9.18 9.75 0.56
C TYR A 15 9.44 10.87 -0.44
N PHE A 16 9.99 11.98 0.04
CA PHE A 16 10.28 13.17 -0.74
C PHE A 16 11.79 13.42 -0.87
N ILE A 17 12.25 13.79 -2.06
CA ILE A 17 13.58 14.34 -2.33
C ILE A 17 13.39 15.74 -2.92
N SER A 18 14.13 16.72 -2.40
CA SER A 18 14.19 18.09 -2.91
C SER A 18 15.61 18.40 -3.38
N ASP A 19 15.73 19.09 -4.50
CA ASP A 19 16.95 19.69 -5.03
C ASP A 19 17.03 21.20 -4.73
N GLY A 20 16.09 21.72 -3.94
CA GLY A 20 15.97 23.14 -3.61
C GLY A 20 15.07 23.95 -4.55
N ALA A 21 14.50 23.34 -5.60
CA ALA A 21 13.53 24.00 -6.48
C ALA A 21 12.12 24.08 -5.87
N ASN A 22 11.19 24.75 -6.57
CA ASN A 22 9.80 24.90 -6.17
C ASN A 22 8.93 23.64 -6.41
N LYS A 23 9.50 22.58 -7.00
CA LYS A 23 8.85 21.30 -7.26
C LYS A 23 9.68 20.19 -6.64
N PRO A 24 9.04 19.12 -6.13
CA PRO A 24 9.79 17.99 -5.61
C PRO A 24 10.59 17.32 -6.72
N TYR A 25 11.88 17.08 -6.48
CA TYR A 25 12.74 16.32 -7.39
C TYR A 25 12.24 14.88 -7.55
N ARG A 26 11.84 14.25 -6.44
CA ARG A 26 11.17 12.94 -6.43
C ARG A 26 10.16 12.87 -5.30
N MET A 27 9.01 12.28 -5.60
CA MET A 27 8.00 11.90 -4.61
C MET A 27 7.62 10.45 -4.84
N LYS A 28 7.77 9.59 -3.82
CA LYS A 28 7.25 8.23 -3.82
C LYS A 28 6.23 8.08 -2.70
N LEU A 29 5.07 7.56 -3.06
CA LEU A 29 4.01 7.21 -2.11
C LEU A 29 4.18 5.75 -1.71
N ARG A 30 4.07 5.47 -0.42
CA ARG A 30 4.00 4.14 0.16
C ARG A 30 2.57 3.92 0.61
N SER A 31 1.80 3.17 -0.18
CA SER A 31 0.47 2.73 0.20
C SER A 31 0.55 1.52 1.15
N PRO A 32 -0.27 1.49 2.21
CA PRO A 32 -0.40 0.29 3.05
C PRO A 32 -0.95 -0.90 2.24
N ALA A 33 -1.92 -0.65 1.35
CA ALA A 33 -2.57 -1.69 0.55
C ALA A 33 -1.60 -2.44 -0.38
N PHE A 34 -0.57 -1.76 -0.91
CA PHE A 34 0.49 -2.43 -1.72
C PHE A 34 1.26 -3.46 -0.89
N THR A 35 1.56 -3.11 0.37
CA THR A 35 2.25 -4.01 1.30
C THR A 35 1.33 -5.16 1.73
N HIS A 36 0.05 -4.87 2.01
CA HIS A 36 -0.94 -5.89 2.36
C HIS A 36 -1.15 -6.92 1.24
N LEU A 37 -1.25 -6.46 -0.01
CA LEU A 37 -1.41 -7.33 -1.18
C LEU A 37 -0.23 -8.28 -1.35
N SER A 38 0.98 -7.86 -0.97
CA SER A 38 2.17 -8.71 -1.03
C SER A 38 2.10 -9.92 -0.09
N ALA A 39 1.31 -9.84 0.99
CA ALA A 39 1.09 -10.94 1.92
C ALA A 39 -0.04 -11.90 1.48
N MET A 40 -0.75 -11.61 0.38
CA MET A 40 -1.91 -12.37 -0.05
C MET A 40 -1.60 -13.83 -0.37
N ASP A 41 -0.43 -14.13 -0.97
CA ASP A 41 -0.01 -15.51 -1.26
C ASP A 41 0.04 -16.35 0.02
N GLU A 42 0.67 -15.83 1.07
CA GLU A 42 0.78 -16.54 2.34
C GLU A 42 -0.59 -16.70 3.02
N MET A 43 -1.45 -15.68 2.97
CA MET A 43 -2.80 -15.74 3.54
C MET A 43 -3.74 -16.67 2.78
N ALA A 44 -3.51 -16.90 1.48
CA ALA A 44 -4.37 -17.75 0.65
C ALA A 44 -3.94 -19.24 0.62
N ARG A 45 -2.75 -19.58 1.14
CA ARG A 45 -2.25 -20.96 1.15
C ARG A 45 -3.16 -21.86 1.99
N GLY A 46 -3.55 -23.00 1.41
CA GLY A 46 -4.42 -23.98 2.07
C GLY A 46 -5.92 -23.63 2.03
N HIS A 47 -6.29 -22.50 1.44
CA HIS A 47 -7.67 -22.08 1.25
C HIS A 47 -8.21 -22.40 -0.16
N MET A 48 -9.52 -22.35 -0.32
CA MET A 48 -10.17 -22.54 -1.61
C MET A 48 -10.21 -21.24 -2.41
N LEU A 49 -10.41 -21.33 -3.73
CA LEU A 49 -10.60 -20.14 -4.58
C LEU A 49 -11.77 -19.27 -4.11
N ALA A 50 -12.82 -19.87 -3.55
CA ALA A 50 -13.95 -19.15 -2.98
C ALA A 50 -13.56 -18.23 -1.80
N ASP A 51 -12.52 -18.62 -1.04
CA ASP A 51 -12.03 -17.86 0.11
C ASP A 51 -11.17 -16.66 -0.32
N ALA A 52 -10.66 -16.65 -1.56
CA ALA A 52 -9.82 -15.56 -2.07
C ALA A 52 -10.54 -14.20 -2.03
N VAL A 53 -11.85 -14.19 -2.29
CA VAL A 53 -12.67 -12.97 -2.21
C VAL A 53 -12.74 -12.46 -0.77
N ALA A 54 -12.97 -13.35 0.20
CA ALA A 54 -13.00 -12.99 1.61
C ALA A 54 -11.65 -12.42 2.07
N ILE A 55 -10.55 -13.07 1.69
CA ILE A 55 -9.18 -12.62 2.02
C ILE A 55 -8.91 -11.22 1.45
N ILE A 56 -9.21 -10.97 0.17
CA ILE A 56 -9.02 -9.65 -0.45
C ILE A 56 -9.87 -8.58 0.24
N SER A 57 -11.15 -8.88 0.52
CA SER A 57 -12.06 -7.93 1.15
C SER A 57 -11.65 -7.56 2.57
N THR A 58 -11.11 -8.50 3.34
CA THR A 58 -10.62 -8.24 4.71
C THR A 58 -9.42 -7.27 4.73
N LEU A 59 -8.61 -7.23 3.67
CA LEU A 59 -7.45 -6.33 3.58
C LEU A 59 -7.79 -4.89 3.17
N ASP A 60 -9.06 -4.61 2.82
CA ASP A 60 -9.55 -3.30 2.36
C ASP A 60 -8.72 -2.71 1.22
N ILE A 61 -8.55 -3.48 0.14
CA ILE A 61 -7.71 -3.10 -0.99
C ILE A 61 -8.43 -2.10 -1.91
N VAL A 62 -7.77 -0.96 -2.17
CA VAL A 62 -8.16 -0.04 -3.26
C VAL A 62 -7.02 0.03 -4.27
N PHE A 63 -7.27 -0.38 -5.50
CA PHE A 63 -6.20 -0.48 -6.51
C PHE A 63 -5.61 0.88 -6.92
N GLY A 64 -6.36 1.99 -6.79
CA GLY A 64 -5.86 3.33 -7.12
C GLY A 64 -4.72 3.84 -6.23
N GLU A 65 -4.52 3.27 -5.05
CA GLU A 65 -3.34 3.57 -4.21
C GLU A 65 -2.17 2.61 -4.44
N ILE A 66 -2.43 1.43 -5.00
CA ILE A 66 -1.42 0.39 -5.29
C ILE A 66 -0.64 0.72 -6.55
N ASP A 67 -1.29 1.27 -7.57
CA ASP A 67 -0.72 1.52 -8.91
C ASP A 67 0.20 2.77 -8.99
N ARG A 68 0.82 3.19 -7.87
CA ARG A 68 1.63 4.42 -7.78
C ARG A 68 3.13 4.19 -7.66
#